data_AF-A0A7L7KR17-F1
#
_entry.id   AF-A0A7L7KR17-F1
#
_cell.length_a   1.000
_cell.length_b   1.000
_cell.length_c   1.000
_cell.angle_alpha   90.00
_cell.angle_beta   90.00
_cell.angle_gamma   90.00
#
_symmetry.space_group_name_H-M   'P 1'
#
loop_
_entity.id
_entity.type
_entity.pdbx_description
1 polymer ?
#
loop_
_entity_poly.entity_id
_entity_poly.type
_entity_poly.pdbx_seq_one_letter_code
_entity_poly.pdbx_strand_id
1 'polypeptide(L)'
;MTKKDHFIRNILIGFAGVFVLITLTLVIVNNDSELKDSYSDFTRIIEYSEASRQENELYGVYFYSETCGACISIKEETFQFGTNNNLKIDLFMMDAQRTTGNRSDINLNGNSLNSTPTLLIYKNNSLVDYFVGTTEITNFYEAVSLGNIAYE
;
A
#
# COMPACT_ATOMS: atom_id res chain seq x y z
N MET A 1 -3.64 59.03 -6.40
CA MET A 1 -3.24 57.65 -6.69
C MET A 1 -1.86 57.70 -7.34
N THR A 2 -0.83 57.37 -6.58
CA THR A 2 0.58 57.58 -6.97
C THR A 2 1.15 56.33 -7.64
N LYS A 3 2.23 56.48 -8.44
CA LYS A 3 2.92 55.34 -9.09
C LYS A 3 3.28 54.19 -8.12
N LYS A 4 3.44 54.51 -6.83
CA LYS A 4 3.73 53.58 -5.73
C LYS A 4 2.54 52.63 -5.42
N ASP A 5 1.30 53.10 -5.56
CA ASP A 5 0.09 52.32 -5.32
C ASP A 5 -0.12 51.26 -6.42
N HIS A 6 0.22 51.60 -7.67
CA HIS A 6 0.21 50.66 -8.79
C HIS A 6 1.30 49.58 -8.67
N PHE A 7 2.47 49.95 -8.14
CA PHE A 7 3.57 49.02 -7.91
C PHE A 7 3.22 47.98 -6.84
N ILE A 8 2.72 48.42 -5.68
CA ILE A 8 2.33 47.51 -4.57
C ILE A 8 1.18 46.59 -4.99
N ARG A 9 0.18 47.13 -5.72
CA ARG A 9 -0.94 46.33 -6.23
C ARG A 9 -0.50 45.24 -7.20
N ASN A 10 0.41 45.57 -8.13
CA ASN A 10 0.90 44.58 -9.10
C ASN A 10 1.76 43.50 -8.44
N ILE A 11 2.52 43.85 -7.40
CA ILE A 11 3.27 42.88 -6.58
C ILE A 11 2.31 41.94 -5.83
N LEU A 12 1.28 42.49 -5.18
CA LEU A 12 0.28 41.68 -4.46
C LEU A 12 -0.49 40.74 -5.38
N ILE A 13 -0.90 41.20 -6.57
CA ILE A 13 -1.55 40.37 -7.58
C ILE A 13 -0.62 39.26 -8.06
N GLY A 14 0.66 39.58 -8.32
CA GLY A 14 1.66 38.59 -8.71
C GLY A 14 1.86 37.53 -7.63
N PHE A 15 1.97 37.94 -6.37
CA PHE A 15 2.17 37.02 -5.25
C PHE A 15 0.95 36.11 -5.01
N ALA A 16 -0.25 36.68 -5.07
CA ALA A 16 -1.49 35.92 -4.99
C ALA A 16 -1.63 34.92 -6.15
N GLY A 17 -1.27 35.31 -7.38
CA GLY A 17 -1.27 34.41 -8.52
C GLY A 17 -0.29 33.23 -8.36
N VAL A 18 0.92 33.50 -7.88
CA VAL A 18 1.92 32.46 -7.60
C VAL A 18 1.45 31.54 -6.47
N PHE A 19 0.89 32.09 -5.39
CA PHE A 19 0.36 31.30 -4.28
C PHE A 19 -0.78 30.37 -4.74
N VAL A 20 -1.72 30.89 -5.54
CA VAL A 20 -2.82 30.09 -6.10
C VAL A 20 -2.27 28.97 -6.98
N LEU A 21 -1.28 29.24 -7.86
CA LEU A 21 -0.64 28.21 -8.69
C LEU A 21 0.06 27.13 -7.87
N ILE A 22 0.74 27.49 -6.78
CA ILE A 22 1.38 26.53 -5.86
C ILE A 22 0.33 25.67 -5.15
N THR A 23 -0.78 26.28 -4.69
CA THR A 23 -1.85 25.51 -4.03
C THR A 23 -2.55 24.55 -4.99
N LEU A 24 -2.79 24.97 -6.24
CA LEU A 24 -3.38 24.13 -7.28
C LEU A 24 -2.47 22.96 -7.66
N THR A 25 -1.16 23.20 -7.79
CA THR A 25 -0.19 22.12 -8.08
C THR A 25 -0.09 21.13 -6.92
N LEU A 26 -0.09 21.58 -5.66
CA LEU A 26 -0.15 20.69 -4.50
C LEU A 26 -1.43 19.84 -4.47
N VAL A 27 -2.59 20.42 -4.81
CA VAL A 27 -3.84 19.67 -4.87
C VAL A 27 -3.82 18.62 -5.98
N ILE A 28 -3.30 18.95 -7.17
CA ILE A 28 -3.18 18.00 -8.29
C ILE A 28 -2.23 16.86 -7.93
N VAL A 29 -1.05 17.18 -7.37
CA VAL A 29 -0.05 16.17 -6.98
C VAL A 29 -0.57 15.24 -5.87
N ASN A 30 -1.39 15.75 -4.94
CA ASN A 30 -1.98 14.93 -3.89
C ASN A 30 -3.20 14.11 -4.36
N ASN A 31 -3.88 14.51 -5.43
CA ASN A 31 -5.04 13.79 -5.98
C ASN A 31 -4.69 12.70 -6.99
N ASP A 32 -3.43 12.61 -7.42
CA ASP A 32 -2.95 11.59 -8.38
C ASP A 32 -2.70 10.22 -7.72
N SER A 33 -3.04 10.08 -6.43
CA SER A 33 -3.15 8.76 -5.81
C SER A 33 -4.43 8.11 -6.35
N GLU A 34 -4.32 7.33 -7.44
CA GLU A 34 -5.42 6.45 -7.87
C GLU A 34 -5.90 5.68 -6.64
N LEU A 35 -7.10 6.02 -6.16
CA LEU A 35 -7.71 5.33 -5.03
C LEU A 35 -7.99 3.90 -5.49
N LYS A 36 -7.17 2.96 -5.01
CA LYS A 36 -7.39 1.53 -5.23
C LYS A 36 -8.60 1.11 -4.39
N ASP A 37 -9.73 0.83 -5.03
CA ASP A 37 -11.00 0.48 -4.37
C ASP A 37 -11.42 -0.99 -4.64
N SER A 38 -10.64 -1.68 -5.48
CA SER A 38 -10.81 -3.06 -5.87
C SER A 38 -9.51 -3.85 -5.80
N TYR A 39 -9.62 -5.16 -5.54
CA TYR A 39 -8.48 -6.09 -5.62
C TYR A 39 -7.85 -6.14 -7.01
N SER A 40 -8.58 -5.73 -8.06
CA SER A 40 -8.05 -5.61 -9.43
C SER A 40 -7.02 -4.52 -9.62
N ASP A 41 -6.99 -3.54 -8.71
CA ASP A 41 -6.16 -2.35 -8.84
C ASP A 41 -4.75 -2.60 -8.29
N PHE A 42 -4.54 -3.80 -7.75
CA PHE A 42 -3.26 -4.31 -7.29
C PHE A 42 -2.75 -5.40 -8.23
N THR A 43 -1.42 -5.50 -8.32
CA THR A 43 -0.76 -6.60 -9.02
C THR A 43 -1.15 -7.92 -8.34
N ARG A 44 -1.49 -8.93 -9.14
CA ARG A 44 -1.95 -10.23 -8.65
C ARG A 44 -0.85 -11.28 -8.74
N ILE A 45 -0.75 -12.13 -7.72
CA ILE A 45 0.01 -13.37 -7.73
C ILE A 45 -0.91 -14.51 -8.14
N ILE A 46 -0.65 -15.10 -9.30
CA ILE A 46 -1.49 -16.17 -9.87
C ILE A 46 -0.98 -17.56 -9.55
N GLU A 47 0.29 -17.71 -9.16
CA GLU A 47 0.89 -18.97 -8.74
C GLU A 47 1.56 -18.87 -7.36
N TYR A 48 1.39 -19.87 -6.49
CA TYR A 48 2.04 -19.86 -5.16
C TYR A 48 3.57 -19.73 -5.23
N SER A 49 4.19 -20.29 -6.28
CA SER A 49 5.65 -20.23 -6.48
C SER A 49 6.18 -18.84 -6.88
N GLU A 50 5.30 -17.92 -7.26
CA GLU A 50 5.61 -16.54 -7.64
C GLU A 50 5.62 -15.61 -6.42
N ALA A 51 5.01 -16.02 -5.29
CA ALA A 51 4.90 -15.19 -4.09
C ALA A 51 6.27 -14.72 -3.53
N SER A 52 7.35 -15.46 -3.81
CA SER A 52 8.72 -15.12 -3.40
C SER A 52 9.61 -14.68 -4.57
N ARG A 53 9.04 -14.18 -5.68
CA ARG A 53 9.78 -13.84 -6.92
C ARG A 53 9.39 -12.49 -7.48
N GLN A 54 9.46 -11.46 -6.64
CA GLN A 54 9.19 -10.08 -7.06
C GLN A 54 10.50 -9.33 -7.28
N GLU A 55 10.47 -8.32 -8.15
CA GLU A 55 11.65 -7.48 -8.44
C GLU A 55 11.99 -6.54 -7.27
N ASN A 56 10.98 -6.21 -6.46
CA ASN A 56 11.12 -5.33 -5.31
C ASN A 56 11.95 -5.95 -4.18
N GLU A 57 12.79 -5.11 -3.54
CA GLU A 57 13.57 -5.55 -2.38
C GLU A 57 12.68 -5.88 -1.17
N LEU A 58 11.67 -5.07 -0.89
CA LEU A 58 10.74 -5.25 0.23
C LEU A 58 9.31 -5.17 -0.30
N TYR A 59 8.52 -6.21 -0.07
CA TYR A 59 7.13 -6.28 -0.57
C TYR A 59 6.26 -7.16 0.32
N GLY A 60 4.95 -6.94 0.21
CA GLY A 60 3.92 -7.71 0.88
C GLY A 60 3.11 -8.55 -0.10
N VAL A 61 2.73 -9.76 0.29
CA VAL A 61 1.74 -10.57 -0.43
C VAL A 61 0.55 -10.79 0.49
N TYR A 62 -0.60 -10.22 0.15
CA TYR A 62 -1.85 -10.37 0.89
C TYR A 62 -2.64 -11.55 0.35
N PHE A 63 -2.67 -12.64 1.12
CA PHE A 63 -3.43 -13.84 0.83
C PHE A 63 -4.86 -13.72 1.36
N TYR A 64 -5.84 -13.72 0.47
CA TYR A 64 -7.23 -13.40 0.80
C TYR A 64 -8.23 -14.29 0.06
N SER A 65 -9.51 -14.14 0.37
CA SER A 65 -10.60 -14.63 -0.46
C SER A 65 -11.73 -13.59 -0.48
N GLU A 66 -12.37 -13.40 -1.62
CA GLU A 66 -13.51 -12.47 -1.74
C GLU A 66 -14.72 -12.87 -0.89
N THR A 67 -14.80 -14.15 -0.49
CA THR A 67 -15.90 -14.69 0.34
C THR A 67 -15.56 -14.74 1.85
N CYS A 68 -14.34 -14.36 2.23
CA CYS A 68 -13.85 -14.42 3.61
C CYS A 68 -14.31 -13.18 4.39
N GLY A 69 -15.16 -13.37 5.41
CA GLY A 69 -15.71 -12.28 6.22
C GLY A 69 -14.63 -11.43 6.92
N ALA A 70 -13.58 -12.08 7.42
CA ALA A 70 -12.42 -11.41 8.01
C ALA A 70 -11.68 -10.53 6.98
N CYS A 71 -11.50 -11.02 5.76
CA CYS A 71 -10.84 -10.32 4.67
C CYS A 71 -11.66 -9.09 4.23
N ILE A 72 -12.99 -9.22 4.18
CA ILE A 72 -13.91 -8.11 3.90
C ILE A 72 -13.80 -7.04 4.99
N SER A 73 -13.67 -7.45 6.26
CA SER A 73 -13.68 -6.51 7.40
C SER A 73 -12.46 -5.59 7.48
N ILE A 74 -11.32 -5.96 6.86
CA ILE A 74 -10.07 -5.16 6.86
C ILE A 74 -9.68 -4.69 5.44
N LYS A 75 -10.63 -4.76 4.50
CA LYS A 75 -10.38 -4.52 3.07
C LYS A 75 -9.88 -3.09 2.85
N GLU A 76 -10.56 -2.11 3.46
CA GLU A 76 -10.25 -0.70 3.32
C GLU A 76 -8.85 -0.38 3.87
N GLU A 77 -8.54 -0.87 5.07
CA GLU A 77 -7.24 -0.70 5.72
C GLU A 77 -6.11 -1.34 4.91
N THR A 78 -6.37 -2.51 4.32
CA THR A 78 -5.42 -3.19 3.44
C THR A 78 -5.16 -2.37 2.17
N PHE A 79 -6.20 -1.78 1.59
CA PHE A 79 -6.06 -0.99 0.37
C PHE A 79 -5.35 0.34 0.62
N GLN A 80 -5.67 0.97 1.75
CA GLN A 80 -4.95 2.15 2.24
C GLN A 80 -3.46 1.84 2.44
N PHE A 81 -3.13 0.75 3.14
CA PHE A 81 -1.74 0.33 3.34
C PHE A 81 -1.01 0.09 2.02
N GLY A 82 -1.63 -0.63 1.08
CA GLY A 82 -1.03 -0.94 -0.22
C GLY A 82 -0.96 0.24 -1.19
N THR A 83 -1.57 1.39 -0.85
CA THR A 83 -1.51 2.63 -1.62
C THR A 83 -0.57 3.65 -0.97
N ASN A 84 -0.56 3.73 0.36
CA ASN A 84 0.17 4.71 1.11
C ASN A 84 0.70 4.12 2.43
N ASN A 85 1.97 3.74 2.43
CA ASN A 85 2.68 3.33 3.65
C ASN A 85 4.08 3.94 3.70
N ASN A 86 4.56 4.24 4.91
CA ASN A 86 5.83 4.94 5.11
C ASN A 86 7.05 4.14 4.64
N LEU A 87 6.94 2.81 4.61
CA LEU A 87 8.03 1.91 4.21
C LEU A 87 8.05 1.63 2.71
N LYS A 88 7.11 2.18 1.93
CA LYS A 88 6.97 1.93 0.48
C LYS A 88 6.94 0.43 0.15
N ILE A 89 6.27 -0.36 0.99
CA ILE A 89 6.04 -1.77 0.78
C ILE A 89 5.03 -1.90 -0.35
N ASP A 90 5.44 -2.47 -1.48
CA ASP A 90 4.53 -2.80 -2.56
C ASP A 90 3.68 -4.01 -2.16
N LEU A 91 2.36 -3.90 -2.33
CA LEU A 91 1.41 -4.92 -1.92
C LEU A 91 0.85 -5.67 -3.13
N PHE A 92 1.07 -6.99 -3.16
CA PHE A 92 0.54 -7.90 -4.16
C PHE A 92 -0.64 -8.69 -3.59
N MET A 93 -1.64 -8.95 -4.44
CA MET A 93 -2.87 -9.64 -4.05
C MET A 93 -2.85 -11.10 -4.50
N MET A 94 -3.08 -12.03 -3.57
CA MET A 94 -3.11 -13.47 -3.85
C MET A 94 -4.45 -14.06 -3.41
N ASP A 95 -5.31 -14.38 -4.37
CA ASP A 95 -6.65 -14.92 -4.10
C ASP A 95 -6.59 -16.44 -3.91
N ALA A 96 -6.93 -16.89 -2.70
CA ALA A 96 -6.95 -18.30 -2.31
C ALA A 96 -7.79 -19.22 -3.22
N GLN A 97 -8.77 -18.68 -3.95
CA GLN A 97 -9.62 -19.43 -4.87
C GLN A 97 -9.11 -19.42 -6.32
N ARG A 98 -8.26 -18.46 -6.69
CA ARG A 98 -7.80 -18.25 -8.07
C ARG A 98 -6.32 -18.52 -8.28
N THR A 99 -5.52 -18.54 -7.22
CA THR A 99 -4.10 -18.88 -7.26
C THR A 99 -3.91 -20.38 -7.47
N THR A 100 -3.10 -20.74 -8.46
CA THR A 100 -2.78 -22.11 -8.86
C THR A 100 -1.41 -22.55 -8.32
N GLY A 101 -1.01 -23.80 -8.60
CA GLY A 101 0.26 -24.37 -8.14
C GLY A 101 0.16 -25.01 -6.75
N ASN A 102 1.31 -25.23 -6.11
CA ASN A 102 1.37 -25.90 -4.81
C ASN A 102 1.47 -24.86 -3.68
N ARG A 103 0.46 -24.82 -2.81
CA ARG A 103 0.46 -23.95 -1.63
C ARG A 103 1.63 -24.19 -0.68
N SER A 104 2.24 -25.39 -0.72
CA SER A 104 3.44 -25.74 0.06
C SER A 104 4.70 -25.03 -0.43
N ASP A 105 4.66 -24.37 -1.59
CA ASP A 105 5.76 -23.54 -2.09
C ASP A 105 5.99 -22.30 -1.20
N ILE A 106 5.00 -21.95 -0.37
CA ILE A 106 5.10 -20.93 0.68
C ILE A 106 5.26 -21.63 2.03
N ASN A 107 6.42 -21.45 2.66
CA ASN A 107 6.74 -22.04 3.97
C ASN A 107 6.71 -20.96 5.07
N LEU A 108 5.76 -21.07 6.00
CA LEU A 108 5.62 -20.18 7.15
C LEU A 108 6.38 -20.75 8.36
N ASN A 109 7.70 -20.91 8.23
CA ASN A 109 8.58 -21.45 9.26
C ASN A 109 8.12 -22.79 9.85
N GLY A 110 7.71 -23.71 8.98
CA GLY A 110 7.21 -25.04 9.35
C GLY A 110 5.69 -25.15 9.38
N ASN A 111 4.97 -24.04 9.21
CA ASN A 111 3.51 -24.03 9.05
C ASN A 111 3.11 -23.86 7.59
N SER A 112 1.93 -24.38 7.22
CA SER A 112 1.34 -24.20 5.90
C SER A 112 0.43 -22.96 5.86
N LEU A 113 0.36 -22.31 4.70
CA LEU A 113 -0.52 -21.16 4.46
C LEU A 113 -1.99 -21.59 4.36
N ASN A 114 -2.66 -21.80 5.49
CA ASN A 114 -3.98 -22.44 5.52
C ASN A 114 -5.16 -21.50 5.81
N SER A 115 -4.89 -20.22 6.09
CA SER A 115 -5.86 -19.26 6.57
C SER A 115 -5.86 -17.97 5.77
N THR A 116 -7.04 -17.39 5.60
CA THR A 116 -7.23 -16.03 5.11
C THR A 116 -7.89 -15.18 6.21
N PRO A 117 -7.58 -13.87 6.31
CA PRO A 117 -6.48 -13.19 5.62
C PRO A 117 -5.11 -13.57 6.21
N THR A 118 -4.08 -13.61 5.37
CA THR A 118 -2.68 -13.70 5.81
C THR A 118 -1.85 -12.70 5.01
N LEU A 119 -1.04 -11.89 5.68
CA LEU A 119 -0.06 -11.01 5.06
C LEU A 119 1.32 -11.63 5.17
N LEU A 120 2.02 -11.76 4.05
CA LEU A 120 3.40 -12.25 3.97
C LEU A 120 4.32 -11.08 3.65
N ILE A 121 5.40 -10.90 4.40
CA ILE A 121 6.40 -9.88 4.12
C ILE A 121 7.68 -10.54 3.64
N TYR A 122 8.11 -10.13 2.46
CA TYR A 122 9.33 -10.62 1.82
C TYR A 122 10.37 -9.51 1.77
N LYS A 123 11.62 -9.88 2.06
CA LYS A 123 12.79 -9.06 1.79
C LYS A 123 13.80 -9.84 0.97
N ASN A 124 14.29 -9.28 -0.14
CA ASN A 124 15.19 -9.94 -1.07
C ASN A 124 14.70 -11.35 -1.45
N ASN A 125 13.40 -11.45 -1.75
CA ASN A 125 12.73 -12.71 -2.11
C ASN A 125 12.75 -13.81 -1.04
N SER A 126 13.11 -13.47 0.21
CA SER A 126 13.03 -14.34 1.37
C SER A 126 11.90 -13.90 2.28
N LEU A 127 11.07 -14.83 2.74
CA LEU A 127 10.01 -14.52 3.72
C LEU A 127 10.68 -14.09 5.03
N VAL A 128 10.44 -12.86 5.48
CA VAL A 128 11.01 -12.32 6.72
C VAL A 128 9.98 -12.21 7.85
N ASP A 129 8.70 -12.06 7.52
CA ASP A 129 7.62 -12.02 8.50
C ASP A 129 6.27 -12.46 7.90
N TYR A 130 5.32 -12.82 8.75
CA TYR A 130 3.93 -13.07 8.34
C TYR A 130 2.93 -12.79 9.47
N PHE A 131 1.77 -12.27 9.09
CA PHE A 131 0.69 -11.90 10.01
C PHE A 131 -0.60 -12.61 9.60
N VAL A 132 -1.23 -13.32 10.53
CA VAL A 132 -2.43 -14.11 10.27
C VAL A 132 -3.63 -13.50 10.98
N GLY A 133 -4.73 -13.33 10.25
CA GLY A 133 -5.96 -12.78 10.79
C GLY A 133 -5.97 -11.25 10.85
N THR A 134 -7.13 -10.70 11.18
CA THR A 134 -7.38 -9.26 11.06
C THR A 134 -6.54 -8.43 12.01
N THR A 135 -6.52 -8.80 13.30
CA THR A 135 -5.83 -8.05 14.35
C THR A 135 -4.33 -7.91 14.09
N GLU A 136 -3.64 -9.01 13.81
CA GLU A 136 -2.18 -8.98 13.58
C GLU A 136 -1.83 -8.14 12.34
N ILE A 137 -2.62 -8.26 11.28
CA ILE A 137 -2.42 -7.52 10.03
C ILE A 137 -2.63 -6.01 10.26
N THR A 138 -3.73 -5.61 10.92
CA THR A 138 -4.02 -4.19 11.17
C THR A 138 -3.01 -3.57 12.15
N ASN A 139 -2.55 -4.34 13.15
CA ASN A 139 -1.50 -3.89 14.06
C ASN A 139 -0.19 -3.62 13.31
N PHE A 140 0.15 -4.50 12.36
CA PHE A 140 1.31 -4.28 11.49
C PHE A 140 1.15 -2.99 10.65
N TYR A 141 -0.01 -2.78 10.02
CA TYR A 141 -0.26 -1.54 9.26
C TYR A 141 -0.10 -0.28 10.11
N GLU A 142 -0.63 -0.29 11.33
CA GLU A 142 -0.48 0.81 12.29
C GLU A 142 0.99 1.01 12.68
N ALA A 143 1.72 -0.07 12.97
CA ALA A 143 3.11 0.02 13.34
C ALA A 143 3.99 0.57 12.20
N VAL A 144 3.69 0.23 10.94
CA VAL A 144 4.34 0.81 9.76
C VAL A 144 3.99 2.30 9.61
N SER A 145 2.73 2.68 9.79
CA SER A 145 2.29 4.08 9.65
C SER A 145 2.86 5.00 10.75
N LEU A 146 3.16 4.43 11.92
CA LEU A 146 3.85 5.13 13.01
C LEU A 146 5.39 5.12 12.87
N GLY A 147 5.95 4.36 11.92
CA GLY A 147 7.39 4.20 11.77
C GLY A 147 8.05 3.36 12.87
N ASN A 148 7.27 2.52 13.56
CA ASN A 148 7.72 1.67 14.66
C ASN A 148 8.32 0.33 14.19
N ILE A 149 8.30 0.06 12.89
CA ILE A 149 8.89 -1.12 12.27
C ILE A 149 9.94 -0.68 11.25
N ALA A 150 11.09 -1.35 11.29
CA ALA A 150 12.13 -1.22 10.28
C ALA A 150 12.55 -2.63 9.84
N TYR A 151 12.55 -2.88 8.54
CA TYR A 151 13.18 -4.05 7.93
C TYR A 151 14.56 -3.60 7.42
N GLU A 152 15.56 -3.61 8.31
CA GLU A 152 16.98 -3.26 8.01
C GLU A 152 17.62 -4.15 6.97
#